data_AF-A0A832XIX2-F1
#
_entry.id   AF-A0A832XIX2-F1
#
_cell.length_a   1.000
_cell.length_b   1.000
_cell.length_c   1.000
_cell.angle_alpha   90.00
_cell.angle_beta   90.00
_cell.angle_gamma   90.00
#
_symmetry.space_group_name_H-M   'P 1'
#
loop_
_entity.id
_entity.type
_entity.pdbx_description
1 polymer ?
#
loop_
_entity_poly.entity_id
_entity_poly.type
_entity_poly.pdbx_seq_one_letter_code
_entity_poly.pdbx_strand_id
1 'polypeptide(L)'
;AFLSQGGNIGSIFASRFTTKLHLGIIHEEYRGGFETLKEMFGAYTFALLIFPVVGAISIGISGFIGIPNILGTKLILISLIGGLIVTTVVVLSSFFISIFFMRRSIDPDNVIVPIITSMADIFGVISLVIVLTLFGAV
;
A
#
# COMPACT_ATOMS: atom_id res chain seq x y z
N ALA A 1 -11.69 -0.32 -5.94
CA ALA A 1 -10.54 -1.21 -6.20
C ALA A 1 -9.24 -0.64 -5.64
N PHE A 2 -8.82 0.56 -6.05
CA PHE A 2 -7.55 1.17 -5.66
C PHE A 2 -7.26 1.20 -4.14
N LEU A 3 -8.15 1.83 -3.34
CA LEU A 3 -7.98 1.96 -1.89
C LEU A 3 -7.84 0.61 -1.18
N SER A 4 -8.77 -0.31 -1.49
CA SER A 4 -8.76 -1.68 -0.95
C SER A 4 -7.45 -2.42 -1.25
N GLN A 5 -6.86 -2.27 -2.44
CA GLN A 5 -5.58 -2.92 -2.74
C GLN A 5 -4.42 -2.31 -1.95
N GLY A 6 -4.42 -0.99 -1.74
CA GLY A 6 -3.45 -0.33 -0.85
C GLY A 6 -3.53 -0.88 0.58
N GLY A 7 -4.74 -1.01 1.12
CA GLY A 7 -4.98 -1.59 2.45
C GLY A 7 -4.54 -3.06 2.54
N ASN A 8 -4.88 -3.87 1.54
CA ASN A 8 -4.50 -5.28 1.48
C ASN A 8 -2.97 -5.48 1.45
N ILE A 9 -2.25 -4.68 0.66
CA ILE A 9 -0.78 -4.75 0.63
C ILE A 9 -0.21 -4.39 2.01
N GLY A 10 -0.74 -3.34 2.63
CA GLY A 10 -0.33 -2.91 3.97
C GLY A 10 -0.58 -3.95 5.05
N SER A 11 -1.74 -4.62 5.04
CA SER A 11 -2.12 -5.64 6.02
C SER A 11 -1.33 -6.94 5.85
N ILE A 12 -1.08 -7.37 4.61
CA ILE A 12 -0.22 -8.53 4.32
C ILE A 12 1.21 -8.25 4.80
N PHE A 13 1.74 -7.06 4.50
CA PHE A 13 3.06 -6.67 4.98
C PHE A 13 3.10 -6.63 6.52
N ALA A 14 2.11 -6.01 7.16
CA ALA A 14 2.03 -5.93 8.62
C ALA A 14 2.04 -7.32 9.26
N SER A 15 1.14 -8.22 8.85
CA SER A 15 1.02 -9.57 9.41
C SER A 15 2.29 -10.41 9.22
N ARG A 16 2.94 -10.31 8.05
CA ARG A 16 4.22 -11.02 7.82
C ARG A 16 5.34 -10.42 8.67
N PHE A 17 5.38 -9.10 8.79
CA PHE A 17 6.41 -8.39 9.53
C PHE A 17 6.31 -8.65 11.04
N THR A 18 5.10 -8.62 11.60
CA THR A 18 4.83 -8.94 13.01
C THR A 18 5.14 -10.39 13.33
N THR A 19 4.76 -11.33 12.46
CA THR A 19 5.13 -12.75 12.61
C THR A 19 6.65 -12.93 12.67
N LYS A 20 7.40 -12.28 11.77
CA LYS A 20 8.87 -12.35 11.77
C LYS A 20 9.52 -11.69 12.99
N LEU A 21 8.92 -10.62 13.51
CA LEU A 21 9.32 -10.01 14.78
C LEU A 21 9.11 -10.99 15.94
N HIS A 22 7.95 -11.64 15.99
CA HIS A 22 7.59 -12.59 17.05
C HIS A 22 8.48 -13.84 17.05
N LEU A 23 8.90 -14.30 15.87
CA LEU A 23 9.84 -15.42 15.70
C LEU A 23 11.30 -15.03 15.96
N GLY A 24 11.60 -13.75 16.23
CA GLY A 24 12.98 -13.27 16.42
C GLY A 24 13.82 -13.26 15.14
N ILE A 25 13.21 -13.46 13.97
CA ILE A 25 13.90 -13.37 12.66
C ILE A 25 14.30 -11.92 12.38
N ILE A 26 13.43 -10.98 12.74
CA ILE A 26 13.70 -9.55 12.73
C ILE A 26 13.77 -9.11 14.20
N HIS A 27 14.90 -8.53 14.61
CA HIS A 27 15.06 -8.05 15.98
C HIS A 27 14.53 -6.62 16.12
N GLU A 28 13.77 -6.33 17.17
CA GLU A 28 13.19 -5.01 17.46
C GLU A 28 14.22 -3.88 17.67
N GLU A 29 15.45 -4.27 18.00
CA GLU A 29 16.59 -3.37 18.19
C GLU A 29 17.29 -3.05 16.85
N TYR A 30 17.28 -3.98 15.91
CA TYR A 30 17.89 -3.81 14.58
C TYR A 30 16.90 -3.18 13.61
N ARG A 31 16.89 -1.84 13.59
CA ARG A 31 16.14 -1.02 12.64
C ARG A 31 16.66 -1.25 11.21
N GLY A 32 15.98 -2.10 10.43
CA GLY A 32 16.19 -2.17 8.98
C GLY A 32 17.27 -3.16 8.53
N GLY A 33 17.31 -4.36 9.10
CA GLY A 33 18.13 -5.46 8.59
C GLY A 33 17.69 -5.95 7.20
N PHE A 34 18.51 -6.80 6.57
CA PHE A 34 18.25 -7.36 5.24
C PHE A 34 16.86 -8.01 5.11
N GLU A 35 16.40 -8.72 6.14
CA GLU A 35 15.06 -9.33 6.16
C GLU A 35 13.92 -8.30 6.13
N THR A 36 14.09 -7.15 6.78
CA THR A 36 13.11 -6.04 6.70
C THR A 36 13.04 -5.50 5.29
N LEU A 37 14.18 -5.22 4.67
CA LEU A 37 14.25 -4.71 3.30
C LEU A 37 13.64 -5.69 2.30
N LYS A 38 13.84 -7.00 2.51
CA LYS A 38 13.23 -8.06 1.70
C LYS A 38 11.70 -8.05 1.78
N GLU A 39 11.12 -7.88 2.97
CA GLU A 39 9.67 -7.76 3.13
C GLU A 39 9.13 -6.48 2.49
N MET A 40 9.82 -5.35 2.68
CA MET A 40 9.44 -4.08 2.04
C MET A 40 9.47 -4.21 0.51
N PHE A 41 10.54 -4.77 -0.05
CA PHE A 41 10.67 -5.02 -1.48
C PHE A 41 9.55 -5.93 -2.01
N GLY A 42 9.18 -6.95 -1.24
CA GLY A 42 8.02 -7.80 -1.55
C GLY A 42 6.73 -6.98 -1.69
N ALA A 43 6.45 -6.08 -0.77
CA ALA A 43 5.26 -5.21 -0.82
C ALA A 43 5.27 -4.29 -2.06
N TYR A 44 6.41 -3.69 -2.40
CA TYR A 44 6.54 -2.88 -3.62
C TYR A 44 6.41 -3.71 -4.89
N THR A 45 6.91 -4.95 -4.90
CA THR A 45 6.73 -5.86 -6.04
C THR A 45 5.24 -6.15 -6.27
N PHE A 46 4.48 -6.41 -5.20
CA PHE A 46 3.02 -6.55 -5.31
C PHE A 46 2.35 -5.27 -5.82
N ALA A 47 2.76 -4.10 -5.33
CA ALA A 47 2.23 -2.81 -5.80
C ALA A 47 2.48 -2.61 -7.30
N LEU A 48 3.71 -2.86 -7.77
CA LEU A 48 4.08 -2.74 -9.18
C LEU A 48 3.28 -3.67 -10.10
N LEU A 49 2.82 -4.82 -9.60
CA LEU A 49 2.01 -5.76 -10.38
C LEU A 49 0.51 -5.43 -10.33
N ILE A 50 -0.02 -5.08 -9.15
CA ILE A 50 -1.46 -4.92 -8.94
C ILE A 50 -1.97 -3.57 -9.46
N PHE A 51 -1.27 -2.46 -9.20
CA PHE A 51 -1.80 -1.14 -9.54
C PHE A 51 -1.94 -0.87 -11.05
N PRO A 52 -1.04 -1.36 -11.94
CA PRO A 52 -1.27 -1.26 -13.37
C PRO A 52 -2.52 -2.03 -13.83
N VAL A 53 -2.77 -3.20 -13.25
CA VAL A 53 -3.97 -4.01 -13.52
C VAL A 53 -5.23 -3.25 -13.11
N VAL A 54 -5.22 -2.58 -11.94
CA VAL A 54 -6.33 -1.72 -11.51
C VAL A 54 -6.60 -0.59 -12.51
N GLY A 55 -5.55 0.05 -13.04
CA GLY A 55 -5.68 1.09 -14.06
C GLY A 55 -6.22 0.54 -15.39
N ALA A 56 -5.73 -0.62 -15.84
CA ALA A 56 -6.18 -1.28 -17.06
C ALA A 56 -7.65 -1.71 -16.98
N ILE A 57 -8.09 -2.25 -15.84
CA ILE A 57 -9.50 -2.58 -15.59
C ILE A 57 -10.34 -1.31 -15.65
N SER A 58 -9.86 -0.20 -15.08
CA SER A 58 -10.57 1.08 -15.11
C SER A 58 -10.80 1.59 -16.55
N ILE A 59 -9.80 1.43 -17.43
CA ILE A 59 -9.93 1.72 -18.87
C ILE A 59 -11.01 0.86 -19.52
N GLY A 60 -10.97 -0.46 -19.28
CA GLY A 60 -11.93 -1.40 -19.86
C GLY A 60 -13.38 -1.11 -19.43
N ILE A 61 -13.58 -0.83 -18.14
CA ILE A 61 -14.90 -0.47 -17.59
C ILE A 61 -15.39 0.86 -18.17
N SER A 62 -14.53 1.88 -18.26
CA SER A 62 -14.89 3.17 -18.87
C SER A 62 -15.37 3.00 -20.31
N GLY A 63 -14.68 2.16 -21.09
CA GLY A 63 -15.07 1.84 -22.47
C GLY A 63 -16.41 1.10 -22.55
N PHE A 64 -16.65 0.15 -21.65
CA PHE A 64 -17.91 -0.61 -21.60
C PHE A 64 -19.12 0.25 -21.22
N ILE A 65 -18.95 1.20 -20.30
CA ILE A 65 -20.02 2.11 -19.84
C ILE A 65 -20.23 3.29 -20.83
N GLY A 66 -19.32 3.48 -21.80
CA GLY A 66 -19.39 4.57 -22.76
C GLY A 66 -18.94 5.93 -22.20
N ILE A 67 -18.20 5.93 -21.09
CA ILE A 67 -17.61 7.15 -20.52
C ILE A 67 -16.40 7.54 -21.38
N PRO A 68 -16.32 8.79 -21.89
CA PRO A 68 -15.18 9.25 -22.67
C PRO A 68 -13.89 9.08 -21.87
N ASN A 69 -12.99 8.22 -22.36
CA ASN A 69 -11.73 7.98 -21.67
C ASN A 69 -10.70 9.05 -22.04
N ILE A 70 -10.88 10.25 -21.49
CA ILE A 70 -10.04 11.44 -21.73
C ILE A 70 -8.57 11.16 -21.38
N LEU A 71 -8.32 10.29 -20.41
CA LEU A 71 -6.99 9.97 -19.89
C LEU A 71 -6.37 8.76 -20.60
N GLY A 72 -7.17 7.86 -21.16
CA GLY A 72 -6.72 6.66 -21.87
C GLY A 72 -5.73 5.84 -21.04
N THR A 73 -4.57 5.56 -21.62
CA THR A 73 -3.48 4.81 -20.96
C THR A 73 -2.87 5.53 -19.76
N LYS A 74 -3.10 6.85 -19.59
CA LYS A 74 -2.63 7.60 -18.41
C LYS A 74 -3.25 7.07 -17.13
N LEU A 75 -4.44 6.45 -17.15
CA LEU A 75 -5.05 5.83 -15.97
C LEU A 75 -4.18 4.71 -15.36
N ILE A 76 -3.41 4.00 -16.19
CA ILE A 76 -2.45 2.99 -15.72
C ILE A 76 -1.34 3.66 -14.91
N LEU A 77 -0.77 4.76 -15.43
CA LEU A 77 0.27 5.52 -14.76
C LEU A 77 -0.24 6.20 -13.49
N ILE A 78 -1.46 6.76 -13.52
CA ILE A 78 -2.10 7.40 -12.37
C ILE A 78 -2.29 6.38 -11.24
N SER A 79 -2.85 5.21 -11.57
CA SER A 79 -3.02 4.11 -10.62
C SER A 79 -1.68 3.61 -10.09
N LEU A 80 -0.67 3.47 -10.95
CA LEU A 80 0.67 3.02 -10.53
C LEU A 80 1.35 4.01 -9.58
N ILE A 81 1.43 5.28 -9.96
CA ILE A 81 2.11 6.31 -9.17
C ILE A 81 1.38 6.53 -7.85
N GLY A 82 0.05 6.68 -7.89
CA GLY A 82 -0.76 6.79 -6.69
C GLY A 82 -0.56 5.57 -5.78
N GLY A 83 -0.60 4.38 -6.37
CA GLY A 83 -0.45 3.12 -5.65
C GLY A 83 0.91 2.99 -4.94
N LEU A 84 2.00 3.38 -5.61
CA LEU A 84 3.33 3.40 -5.01
C LEU A 84 3.42 4.38 -3.84
N ILE A 85 2.77 5.55 -3.93
CA ILE A 85 2.70 6.51 -2.82
C ILE A 85 1.99 5.88 -1.63
N VAL A 86 0.82 5.27 -1.85
CA VAL A 86 0.07 4.58 -0.78
C VAL A 86 0.91 3.48 -0.16
N THR A 87 1.49 2.60 -0.98
CA THR A 87 2.34 1.49 -0.52
C THR A 87 3.48 2.00 0.35
N THR A 88 4.11 3.11 -0.04
CA THR A 88 5.17 3.73 0.78
C THR A 88 4.64 4.12 2.16
N VAL A 89 3.49 4.79 2.22
CA VAL A 89 2.89 5.21 3.48
C VAL A 89 2.52 4.01 4.35
N VAL A 90 1.80 3.01 3.83
CA VAL A 90 1.41 1.84 4.64
C VAL A 90 2.59 0.98 5.06
N VAL A 91 3.59 0.77 4.20
CA VAL A 91 4.78 -0.02 4.57
C VAL A 91 5.57 0.65 5.69
N LEU A 92 5.82 1.97 5.57
CA LEU A 92 6.51 2.72 6.61
C LEU A 92 5.69 2.75 7.91
N SER A 93 4.39 3.00 7.81
CA SER A 93 3.50 3.03 8.97
C SER A 93 3.48 1.67 9.66
N SER A 94 3.31 0.57 8.93
CA SER A 94 3.36 -0.79 9.49
C SER A 94 4.69 -1.04 10.18
N PHE A 95 5.81 -0.69 9.56
CA PHE A 95 7.13 -0.87 10.16
C PHE A 95 7.26 -0.16 11.52
N PHE A 96 6.92 1.13 11.59
CA PHE A 96 7.05 1.91 12.82
C PHE A 96 6.06 1.47 13.89
N ILE A 97 4.81 1.22 13.50
CA ILE A 97 3.74 0.85 14.43
C ILE A 97 4.01 -0.55 15.01
N SER A 98 4.43 -1.53 14.18
CA SER A 98 4.79 -2.87 14.66
C SER A 98 5.90 -2.84 15.69
N ILE A 99 6.97 -2.08 15.45
CA ILE A 99 8.06 -1.94 16.44
C ILE A 99 7.57 -1.25 17.71
N PHE A 100 6.72 -0.24 17.59
CA PHE A 100 6.20 0.53 18.73
C PHE A 100 5.31 -0.31 19.67
N PHE A 101 4.46 -1.17 19.11
CA PHE A 101 3.56 -2.02 19.89
C PHE A 101 4.24 -3.28 20.43
N MET A 102 5.17 -3.88 19.67
CA MET A 102 6.00 -5.00 20.15
C MET A 102 6.76 -4.64 21.42
N ARG A 103 7.38 -3.45 21.45
CA ARG A 103 8.09 -2.93 22.64
C ARG A 103 7.19 -2.72 23.87
N ARG A 104 5.87 -2.71 23.69
CA ARG A 104 4.88 -2.60 24.77
C ARG A 104 4.23 -3.93 25.12
N SER A 105 4.69 -5.05 24.55
CA SER A 105 4.10 -6.38 24.72
C SER A 105 2.61 -6.44 24.35
N ILE A 106 2.17 -5.56 23.45
CA ILE A 106 0.82 -5.57 22.87
C ILE A 106 0.92 -6.34 21.56
N ASP A 107 0.04 -7.31 21.38
CA ASP A 107 -0.06 -8.05 20.12
C ASP A 107 -0.36 -7.06 18.98
N PRO A 108 0.60 -6.82 18.08
CA PRO A 108 0.45 -5.82 17.05
C PRO A 108 -0.64 -6.22 16.05
N ASP A 109 -0.93 -7.51 15.87
CA ASP A 109 -1.88 -7.96 14.85
C ASP A 109 -3.32 -7.51 15.15
N ASN A 110 -3.67 -7.35 16.43
CA ASN A 110 -5.00 -6.90 16.86
C ASN A 110 -5.23 -5.39 16.67
N VAL A 111 -4.16 -4.60 16.50
CA VAL A 111 -4.22 -3.13 16.48
C VAL A 111 -3.76 -2.56 15.15
N ILE A 112 -2.78 -3.20 14.51
CA ILE A 112 -2.13 -2.66 13.32
C ILE A 112 -2.98 -2.79 12.09
N VAL A 113 -3.61 -3.94 11.85
CA VAL A 113 -4.40 -4.15 10.62
C VAL A 113 -5.53 -3.11 10.48
N PRO A 114 -6.33 -2.80 11.52
CA PRO A 114 -7.33 -1.72 11.45
C PRO A 114 -6.72 -0.34 11.20
N ILE A 115 -5.59 -0.02 11.86
CA ILE A 115 -4.92 1.28 11.70
C ILE A 115 -4.38 1.42 10.27
N ILE A 116 -3.70 0.40 9.75
CA ILE A 116 -3.08 0.42 8.43
C ILE A 116 -4.12 0.50 7.33
N THR A 117 -5.25 -0.20 7.47
CA THR A 117 -6.36 -0.10 6.52
C THR A 117 -6.94 1.31 6.51
N SER A 118 -7.16 1.90 7.68
CA SER A 118 -7.66 3.29 7.80
C SER A 118 -6.68 4.30 7.21
N MET A 119 -5.37 4.12 7.44
CA MET A 119 -4.34 4.95 6.82
C MET A 119 -4.33 4.76 5.30
N ALA A 120 -4.44 3.53 4.80
CA ALA A 120 -4.51 3.26 3.37
C ALA A 120 -5.68 3.96 2.69
N ASP A 121 -6.84 4.03 3.36
CA ASP A 121 -8.00 4.73 2.81
C ASP A 121 -7.77 6.25 2.75
N ILE A 122 -7.31 6.86 3.84
CA ILE A 122 -7.04 8.31 3.90
C ILE A 122 -5.96 8.70 2.90
N PHE A 123 -4.78 8.09 2.99
CA PHE A 123 -3.67 8.39 2.10
C PHE A 123 -3.89 7.89 0.68
N GLY A 124 -4.73 6.87 0.50
CA GLY A 124 -5.18 6.40 -0.80
C GLY A 124 -5.99 7.43 -1.56
N VAL A 125 -6.96 8.06 -0.90
CA VAL A 125 -7.74 9.13 -1.52
C VAL A 125 -6.84 10.33 -1.83
N ILE A 126 -6.01 10.74 -0.86
CA ILE A 126 -5.10 11.90 -1.03
C ILE A 126 -4.13 11.67 -2.19
N SER A 127 -3.45 10.53 -2.23
CA SER A 127 -2.48 10.21 -3.29
C SER A 127 -3.14 10.16 -4.65
N LEU A 128 -4.32 9.54 -4.76
CA LEU A 128 -5.03 9.43 -6.02
C LEU A 128 -5.50 10.81 -6.53
N VAL A 129 -5.99 11.68 -5.66
CA VAL A 129 -6.38 13.06 -6.02
C VAL A 129 -5.17 13.89 -6.45
N ILE A 130 -4.04 13.79 -5.73
CA ILE A 130 -2.79 14.48 -6.11
C ILE A 130 -2.33 14.02 -7.50
N VAL A 131 -2.32 12.72 -7.76
CA VAL A 131 -1.83 12.22 -9.07
C VAL A 131 -2.82 12.56 -10.19
N LEU A 132 -4.13 12.52 -9.94
CA LEU A 132 -5.13 12.97 -10.92
C LEU A 132 -4.96 14.45 -11.29
N THR A 133 -4.78 15.32 -10.30
CA THR A 133 -4.57 16.76 -10.54
C THR A 133 -3.27 17.03 -11.30
N LEU A 134 -2.18 16.32 -10.98
CA LEU A 134 -0.91 16.42 -11.73
C LEU A 134 -1.05 16.01 -13.20
N PHE A 135 -1.93 15.06 -13.51
CA PHE A 135 -2.20 14.62 -14.89
C PHE A 135 -3.29 15.44 -15.59
N GLY A 136 -3.82 16.48 -14.95
CA GLY A 136 -4.86 17.37 -15.50
C GLY A 136 -6.23 16.71 -15.64
N ALA A 137 -6.52 15.71 -14.81
CA ALA A 137 -7.80 15.00 -14.81
C ALA A 137 -8.90 15.73 -14.00
N VAL A 138 -8.48 16.52 -13.02
CA VAL A 138 -9.29 17.33 -12.09
C VAL A 138 -8.57 18.64 -11.93
#